data_AF-A0A6L2J8D6-F1
#
_entry.id   AF-A0A6L2J8D6-F1
#
_cell.length_a   1.000
_cell.length_b   1.000
_cell.length_c   1.000
_cell.angle_alpha   90.00
_cell.angle_beta   90.00
_cell.angle_gamma   90.00
#
_symmetry.space_group_name_H-M   'P 1'
#
loop_
_entity.id
_entity.type
_entity.pdbx_description
1 polymer ?
#
loop_
_entity_poly.entity_id
_entity_poly.type
_entity_poly.pdbx_seq_one_letter_code
_entity_poly.pdbx_strand_id
1 'polypeptide(L)'
;MDWLSKNHAKILCEEKVVHIPIDGETLIIRVVEKKSDEKILEDIPVVKEFPDIFPEDLPGLPPVRQVEFQIDLIPGTTPVARAPYRLAPSEIQELSNQLQELKDRGFIRPSTSPWGAPVDRQLSTRG
;
A
#
# COMPACT_ATOMS: atom_id res chain seq x y z
N MET A 1 -4.74 22.88 -28.63
CA MET A 1 -6.15 23.21 -28.30
C MET A 1 -7.00 23.42 -29.56
N ASP A 2 -6.43 23.18 -30.74
CA ASP A 2 -6.91 23.74 -32.01
C ASP A 2 -8.18 23.08 -32.53
N TRP A 3 -8.49 21.87 -32.06
CA TRP A 3 -9.70 21.16 -32.43
C TRP A 3 -10.97 21.86 -31.92
N LEU A 4 -10.95 22.40 -30.69
CA LEU A 4 -12.12 23.11 -30.14
C LEU A 4 -12.40 24.39 -30.93
N SER A 5 -11.34 25.12 -31.29
CA SER A 5 -11.44 26.31 -32.13
C SER A 5 -11.94 25.99 -33.54
N LYS A 6 -11.47 24.88 -34.15
CA LYS A 6 -11.94 24.41 -35.46
C LYS A 6 -13.43 24.03 -35.47
N ASN A 7 -13.94 23.53 -34.36
CA ASN A 7 -15.35 23.12 -34.22
C ASN A 7 -16.21 24.18 -33.53
N HIS A 8 -15.71 25.40 -33.35
CA HIS A 8 -16.42 26.49 -32.65
C HIS A 8 -16.99 26.09 -31.28
N ALA A 9 -16.29 25.19 -30.59
CA ALA A 9 -16.73 24.68 -29.30
C ALA A 9 -16.62 25.77 -28.23
N LYS A 10 -17.64 25.87 -27.37
CA LYS A 10 -17.68 26.82 -26.23
C LYS A 10 -17.63 26.04 -24.93
N ILE A 11 -16.71 26.41 -24.05
CA ILE A 11 -16.60 25.85 -22.71
C ILE A 11 -17.30 26.79 -21.74
N LEU A 12 -18.38 26.29 -21.11
CA LEU A 12 -19.11 26.97 -20.05
C LEU A 12 -18.59 26.42 -18.72
N CYS A 13 -17.58 27.10 -18.17
CA CYS A 13 -16.88 26.63 -16.97
C CYS A 13 -17.78 26.58 -15.73
N GLU A 14 -18.72 27.52 -15.59
CA GLU A 14 -19.66 27.59 -14.46
C GLU A 14 -20.57 26.35 -14.41
N GLU A 15 -21.03 25.89 -15.57
CA GLU A 15 -21.90 24.73 -15.68
C GLU A 15 -21.14 23.41 -15.94
N LYS A 16 -19.81 23.47 -16.03
CA LYS A 16 -18.92 22.35 -16.43
C LYS A 16 -19.38 21.67 -17.73
N VAL A 17 -19.73 22.48 -18.72
CA VAL A 17 -20.32 22.02 -19.99
C VAL A 17 -19.49 22.46 -21.19
N VAL A 18 -19.43 21.61 -22.22
CA VAL A 18 -18.89 21.95 -23.55
C VAL A 18 -20.02 21.91 -24.57
N HIS A 19 -20.24 23.03 -25.28
CA HIS A 19 -21.15 23.12 -26.40
C HIS A 19 -20.40 22.98 -27.72
N ILE A 20 -20.85 22.10 -28.61
CA ILE A 20 -20.25 21.88 -29.92
C ILE A 20 -21.37 21.96 -30.98
N PRO A 21 -21.34 22.96 -31.88
CA PRO A 21 -22.27 23.03 -32.99
C PRO A 21 -21.94 21.97 -34.06
N ILE A 22 -22.90 21.12 -34.42
CA ILE A 22 -22.80 20.13 -35.50
C ILE A 22 -24.08 20.21 -36.34
N ASP A 23 -23.94 20.47 -37.65
CA ASP A 23 -25.01 20.44 -38.65
C ASP A 23 -26.33 21.15 -38.26
N GLY A 24 -26.22 22.30 -37.60
CA GLY A 24 -27.37 23.11 -37.16
C GLY A 24 -27.92 22.76 -35.78
N GLU A 25 -27.41 21.70 -35.15
CA GLU A 25 -27.73 21.30 -33.77
C GLU A 25 -26.55 21.60 -32.84
N THR A 26 -26.81 21.73 -31.54
CA THR A 26 -25.76 21.95 -30.53
C THR A 26 -25.69 20.74 -29.60
N LEU A 27 -24.57 20.02 -29.65
CA LEU A 27 -24.28 18.97 -28.69
C LEU A 27 -23.80 19.59 -27.38
N ILE A 28 -24.39 19.14 -26.28
CA ILE A 28 -24.08 19.59 -24.92
C ILE A 28 -23.42 18.44 -24.18
N ILE A 29 -22.12 18.56 -23.91
CA ILE A 29 -21.35 17.56 -23.16
C ILE A 29 -21.17 18.08 -21.74
N ARG A 30 -21.82 17.42 -20.77
CA ARG A 30 -21.62 17.70 -19.34
C ARG A 30 -20.46 16.88 -18.81
N VAL A 31 -19.51 17.54 -18.16
CA VAL A 31 -18.44 16.86 -17.42
C VAL A 31 -19.04 16.38 -16.09
N VAL A 32 -19.31 15.09 -16.00
CA VAL A 32 -19.69 14.46 -14.73
C VAL A 32 -18.39 14.02 -14.06
N GLU A 33 -18.05 14.68 -12.95
CA GLU A 33 -17.02 14.17 -12.04
C GLU A 33 -17.53 12.84 -11.49
N LYS A 34 -17.00 11.74 -12.04
CA LYS A 34 -17.22 10.44 -11.46
C LYS A 34 -16.45 10.47 -10.13
N LYS A 35 -17.17 10.66 -9.01
CA LYS A 35 -16.64 10.24 -7.71
C LYS A 35 -16.19 8.81 -7.94
N SER A 36 -14.90 8.54 -7.83
CA SER A 36 -14.45 7.16 -7.79
C SER A 36 -15.18 6.56 -6.60
N ASP A 37 -16.16 5.72 -6.85
CA ASP A 37 -16.54 4.73 -5.85
C ASP A 37 -15.21 4.09 -5.51
N GLU A 38 -14.71 4.36 -4.30
CA GLU A 38 -13.57 3.66 -3.74
C GLU A 38 -13.93 2.19 -3.93
N LYS A 39 -13.26 1.54 -4.88
CA LYS A 39 -13.54 0.14 -5.17
C LYS A 39 -13.18 -0.60 -3.90
N ILE A 40 -14.20 -0.93 -3.14
CA ILE A 40 -14.13 -1.75 -1.94
C ILE A 40 -13.37 -3.00 -2.40
N LEU A 41 -12.25 -3.32 -1.74
CA LEU A 41 -11.33 -4.41 -2.13
C LEU A 41 -12.09 -5.73 -2.28
N GLU A 42 -13.12 -5.86 -1.46
CA GLU A 42 -14.09 -6.92 -1.41
C GLU A 42 -14.85 -7.06 -2.73
N ASP A 43 -14.99 -6.03 -3.58
CA ASP A 43 -15.64 -6.12 -4.90
C ASP A 43 -14.80 -6.77 -5.99
N ILE A 44 -13.53 -7.04 -5.72
CA ILE A 44 -12.66 -7.78 -6.64
C ILE A 44 -13.08 -9.26 -6.61
N PRO A 45 -13.48 -9.87 -7.75
CA PRO A 45 -13.98 -11.25 -7.78
C PRO A 45 -13.06 -12.27 -7.10
N VAL A 46 -11.74 -12.12 -7.28
CA VAL A 46 -10.72 -12.98 -6.69
C VAL A 46 -10.68 -12.87 -5.16
N VAL A 47 -10.91 -11.68 -4.61
CA VAL A 47 -10.95 -11.47 -3.14
C VAL A 47 -12.20 -12.11 -2.54
N LYS A 48 -13.36 -12.01 -3.22
CA LYS A 48 -14.60 -12.71 -2.81
C LYS A 48 -14.45 -14.23 -2.85
N GLU A 49 -13.72 -14.76 -3.84
CA GLU A 49 -13.54 -16.19 -4.04
C GLU A 49 -12.59 -16.82 -3.01
N PHE A 50 -11.62 -16.06 -2.52
CA PHE A 50 -10.58 -16.54 -1.60
C PHE A 50 -10.45 -15.67 -0.33
N PRO A 51 -11.48 -15.61 0.52
CA PRO A 51 -11.47 -14.79 1.73
C PRO A 51 -10.44 -15.26 2.77
N ASP A 52 -10.05 -16.54 2.71
CA ASP A 52 -9.02 -17.16 3.54
C ASP A 52 -7.58 -16.77 3.13
N ILE A 53 -7.38 -16.43 1.85
CA ILE A 53 -6.08 -15.97 1.32
C ILE A 53 -5.89 -14.47 1.53
N PHE A 54 -6.99 -13.70 1.56
CA PHE A 54 -6.99 -12.25 1.75
C PHE A 54 -7.72 -11.82 3.04
N PRO A 55 -7.33 -12.32 4.22
CA PRO A 55 -7.92 -11.86 5.47
C PRO A 55 -7.49 -10.42 5.77
N GLU A 56 -8.34 -9.66 6.46
CA GLU A 56 -8.00 -8.30 6.93
C GLU A 56 -6.76 -8.30 7.84
N ASP A 57 -6.59 -9.37 8.61
CA ASP A 57 -5.47 -9.59 9.53
C ASP A 57 -4.77 -10.92 9.25
N LEU A 58 -3.43 -10.93 9.33
CA LEU A 58 -2.66 -12.16 9.18
C LEU A 58 -2.94 -13.15 10.33
N PRO A 59 -3.27 -14.42 10.04
CA PRO A 59 -3.69 -15.41 11.04
C PRO A 59 -2.55 -15.95 11.93
N GLY A 60 -1.40 -15.28 11.95
CA GLY A 60 -0.20 -15.70 12.66
C GLY A 60 0.79 -16.45 11.76
N LEU A 61 1.72 -17.19 12.39
CA LEU A 61 2.71 -17.98 11.67
C LEU A 61 2.04 -19.10 10.86
N PRO A 62 2.54 -19.41 9.65
CA PRO A 62 2.05 -20.57 8.91
C PRO A 62 2.29 -21.86 9.72
N PRO A 63 1.45 -22.89 9.54
CA PRO A 63 1.67 -24.18 10.16
C PRO A 63 3.06 -24.73 9.78
N VAL A 64 3.63 -25.54 10.66
CA VAL A 64 4.94 -26.18 10.45
C VAL A 64 4.95 -26.89 9.10
N ARG A 65 5.83 -26.46 8.21
CA ARG A 65 6.01 -27.04 6.88
C ARG A 65 7.07 -28.14 6.96
N GLN A 66 6.99 -29.13 6.07
CA GLN A 66 8.01 -30.18 5.96
C GLN A 66 9.38 -29.64 5.53
N VAL A 67 9.40 -28.46 4.90
CA VAL A 67 10.62 -27.77 4.47
C VAL A 67 10.89 -26.61 5.43
N GLU A 68 12.04 -26.66 6.09
CA GLU A 68 12.55 -25.54 6.89
C GLU A 68 13.33 -24.57 6.00
N PHE A 69 13.14 -23.27 6.23
CA PHE A 69 13.95 -22.24 5.59
C PHE A 69 15.29 -22.15 6.32
N GLN A 70 16.37 -22.55 5.66
CA GLN A 70 17.73 -22.40 6.15
C GLN A 70 18.44 -21.27 5.40
N ILE A 71 19.19 -20.45 6.14
CA ILE A 71 20.09 -19.43 5.57
C ILE A 71 21.50 -20.00 5.66
N ASP A 72 22.05 -20.43 4.52
CA ASP A 72 23.42 -20.94 4.46
C ASP A 72 24.42 -19.79 4.54
N LEU A 73 25.39 -19.92 5.45
CA LEU A 73 26.48 -18.97 5.59
C LEU A 73 27.68 -19.41 4.73
N ILE A 74 28.35 -18.45 4.12
CA ILE A 74 29.63 -18.70 3.47
C ILE A 74 30.64 -19.16 4.56
N PRO A 75 31.41 -20.24 4.35
CA PRO A 75 32.40 -20.69 5.33
C PRO A 75 33.36 -19.56 5.75
N GLY A 76 33.57 -19.41 7.06
CA GLY A 76 34.40 -18.35 7.64
C GLY A 76 33.66 -17.03 7.92
N THR A 77 32.36 -16.93 7.63
CA THR A 77 31.57 -15.74 8.00
C THR A 77 31.45 -15.61 9.52
N THR A 78 31.87 -14.46 10.06
CA THR A 78 31.70 -14.12 11.48
C THR A 78 30.42 -13.30 11.71
N PRO A 79 29.74 -13.44 12.86
CA PRO A 79 28.58 -12.62 13.19
C PRO A 79 28.88 -11.11 13.17
N VAL A 80 27.91 -10.33 12.71
CA VAL A 80 27.95 -8.87 12.75
C VAL A 80 26.79 -8.31 13.57
N ALA A 81 27.10 -7.43 14.51
CA ALA A 81 26.12 -6.68 15.28
C ALA A 81 26.38 -5.17 15.13
N ARG A 82 25.35 -4.43 14.73
CA ARG A 82 25.38 -2.97 14.63
C ARG A 82 24.40 -2.36 15.62
N ALA A 83 24.78 -1.23 16.22
CA ALA A 83 23.92 -0.49 17.13
C ALA A 83 22.66 0.02 16.39
N PRO A 84 21.50 0.08 17.06
CA PRO A 84 20.29 0.71 16.51
C PRO A 84 20.52 2.19 16.16
N TYR A 85 19.75 2.69 15.20
CA TYR A 85 19.74 4.11 14.88
C TYR A 85 19.17 4.95 16.03
N ARG A 86 19.57 6.23 16.08
CA ARG A 86 18.95 7.19 17.00
C ARG A 86 17.57 7.56 16.46
N LEU A 87 16.56 7.29 17.27
CA LEU A 87 15.16 7.59 16.98
C LEU A 87 14.63 8.61 17.99
N ALA A 88 13.70 9.46 17.57
CA ALA A 88 12.99 10.35 18.48
C ALA A 88 12.10 9.55 19.45
N PRO A 89 11.73 10.10 20.63
CA PRO A 89 10.91 9.38 21.60
C PRO A 89 9.59 8.83 21.04
N SER A 90 8.92 9.58 20.15
CA SER A 90 7.68 9.14 19.50
C SER A 90 7.89 7.95 18.54
N GLU A 91 9.04 7.90 17.87
CA GLU A 91 9.39 6.81 16.94
C GLU A 91 9.73 5.53 17.70
N ILE A 92 10.45 5.65 18.82
CA ILE A 92 10.74 4.50 19.70
C ILE A 92 9.44 3.93 20.29
N GLN A 93 8.50 4.78 20.69
CA GLN A 93 7.22 4.34 21.21
C GLN A 93 6.43 3.57 20.16
N GLU A 94 6.36 4.09 18.94
CA GLU A 94 5.67 3.43 17.83
C GLU A 94 6.33 2.09 17.48
N LEU A 95 7.67 2.06 17.35
CA LEU A 95 8.41 0.83 17.10
C LEU A 95 8.16 -0.21 18.19
N SER A 96 8.09 0.22 19.46
CA SER A 96 7.80 -0.66 20.58
C SER A 96 6.40 -1.26 20.48
N ASN A 97 5.40 -0.47 20.07
CA ASN A 97 4.03 -0.95 19.86
C ASN A 97 3.99 -2.02 18.75
N GLN A 98 4.66 -1.77 17.63
CA GLN A 98 4.73 -2.73 16.51
C GLN A 98 5.45 -4.03 16.90
N LEU A 99 6.57 -3.92 17.63
CA LEU A 99 7.29 -5.10 18.13
C LEU A 99 6.44 -5.91 19.11
N GLN A 100 5.66 -5.24 19.96
CA GLN A 100 4.75 -5.91 20.89
C GLN A 100 3.65 -6.66 20.14
N GLU A 101 3.03 -6.03 19.14
CA GLU A 101 2.04 -6.68 18.28
C GLU A 101 2.61 -7.91 17.55
N LEU A 102 3.80 -7.78 16.94
CA LEU A 102 4.45 -8.90 16.26
C LEU A 102 4.79 -10.05 17.21
N LYS A 103 5.17 -9.73 18.46
CA LYS A 103 5.45 -10.72 19.50
C LYS A 103 4.18 -11.43 19.96
N ASP A 104 3.09 -10.68 20.16
CA ASP A 104 1.80 -11.23 20.60
C ASP A 104 1.16 -12.11 19.53
N ARG A 105 1.34 -11.75 18.25
CA ARG A 105 0.96 -12.60 17.10
C ARG A 105 1.92 -13.80 16.89
N GLY A 106 3.01 -13.88 17.64
CA GLY A 106 3.98 -14.99 17.59
C GLY A 106 4.94 -14.95 16.41
N PHE A 107 4.99 -13.87 15.63
CA PHE A 107 5.90 -13.74 14.49
C PHE A 107 7.37 -13.57 14.89
N ILE A 108 7.62 -12.98 16.06
CA ILE A 108 8.96 -12.76 16.59
C ILE A 108 9.06 -13.23 18.04
N ARG A 109 10.29 -13.46 18.51
CA ARG A 109 10.59 -13.74 19.91
C ARG A 109 11.91 -13.07 20.31
N PRO A 110 12.11 -12.75 21.60
CA PRO A 110 13.42 -12.33 22.10
C PRO A 110 14.50 -13.36 21.75
N SER A 111 15.69 -12.88 21.41
CA SER A 111 16.84 -13.73 21.09
C SER A 111 18.13 -13.17 21.69
N THR A 112 19.11 -14.03 21.90
CA THR A 112 20.48 -13.68 22.33
C THR A 112 21.47 -13.87 21.19
N SER A 113 21.06 -13.55 19.95
CA SER A 113 21.86 -13.77 18.76
C SER A 113 23.13 -12.91 18.76
N PRO A 114 24.29 -13.44 18.31
CA PRO A 114 25.46 -12.62 18.06
C PRO A 114 25.32 -11.72 16.81
N TRP A 115 24.25 -11.92 16.02
CA TRP A 115 23.90 -11.11 14.86
C TRP A 115 22.90 -10.01 15.24
N GLY A 116 23.13 -8.79 14.77
CA GLY A 116 22.24 -7.65 15.00
C GLY A 116 22.27 -6.64 13.85
N ALA A 117 21.11 -6.39 13.26
CA ALA A 117 20.91 -5.37 12.23
C ALA A 117 20.03 -4.25 12.78
N PRO A 118 20.32 -2.98 12.47
CA PRO A 118 19.48 -1.88 12.90
C PRO A 118 18.17 -1.88 12.11
N VAL A 119 17.07 -1.55 12.78
CA VAL A 119 15.75 -1.40 12.15
C VAL A 119 15.64 0.02 11.61
N ASP A 120 15.27 0.14 10.34
CA ASP A 120 14.91 1.41 9.72
C ASP A 120 13.39 1.50 9.56
N ARG A 121 12.81 2.68 9.79
CA ARG A 121 11.39 2.90 9.61
C ARG A 121 11.16 3.31 8.16
N GLN A 122 10.58 2.42 7.36
CA GLN A 122 9.96 2.88 6.12
C GLN A 122 8.76 3.74 6.50
N LEU A 123 8.80 5.03 6.18
CA LEU A 123 7.65 5.92 6.30
C LEU A 123 6.54 5.28 5.46
N SER A 124 5.57 4.66 6.14
CA SER A 124 4.34 4.20 5.52
C SER A 124 3.62 5.44 4.99
N THR A 125 3.92 5.82 3.74
CA THR A 125 3.09 6.73 2.96
C THR A 125 1.80 5.98 2.63
N ARG A 126 0.91 5.86 3.60
CA ARG A 126 -0.52 5.70 3.32
C ARG A 126 -0.98 7.08 2.88
N GLY A 127 -1.01 7.27 1.56
CA GLY A 127 -1.71 8.38 0.91
C GLY A 127 -3.20 8.10 0.84
#